data_AF-A0A967CST7-F1
#
_entry.id   AF-A0A967CST7-F1
#
_cell.length_a   1.000
_cell.length_b   1.000
_cell.length_c   1.000
_cell.angle_alpha   90.00
_cell.angle_beta   90.00
_cell.angle_gamma   90.00
#
_symmetry.space_group_name_H-M   'P 1'
#
loop_
_entity.id
_entity.type
_entity.pdbx_description
1 polymer ?
#
loop_
_entity_poly.entity_id
_entity_poly.type
_entity_poly.pdbx_seq_one_letter_code
_entity_poly.pdbx_strand_id
1 'polypeptide(L)'
;MSALFEGGNFQGPRRPLPPPAQPPAGSIPAPAPSGETPALPSIDLVVEESRTQGDSIGTAFLVAPLTWVTAAHVIDRCGATYVRVQNRWERVERTERHPTADVAVIRTPVSASPPRAGITDRLPVLDQEGFHYGYPQGVPSSLYTRFVGRARIREGKPGTPVEQGWVWAEIKRSPAGRGSLGGISGGPQLDRTGAVQGVTILESERLGRVTTAPIQRATQLLGTSVPAVASGGSRIDAEDYARYGQQVRGAGTVALVFCSFSGRTRPRA
;
A
#
# COMPACT_ATOMS: atom_id res chain seq x y z
N MET A 1 -37.46 -37.74 12.03
CA MET A 1 -38.26 -36.65 11.44
C MET A 1 -37.32 -35.77 10.63
N SER A 2 -37.23 -36.08 9.34
CA SER A 2 -36.49 -35.30 8.34
C SER A 2 -37.44 -34.27 7.75
N ALA A 3 -36.97 -33.03 7.59
CA ALA A 3 -37.62 -32.04 6.73
C ALA A 3 -36.62 -31.62 5.65
N LEU A 4 -36.91 -32.10 4.43
CA LEU A 4 -36.36 -31.62 3.17
C LEU A 4 -36.91 -30.20 2.92
N PHE A 5 -36.04 -29.25 2.55
CA PHE A 5 -36.48 -28.00 1.94
C PHE A 5 -36.13 -28.02 0.46
N GLU A 6 -37.19 -27.96 -0.35
CA GLU A 6 -37.21 -27.86 -1.80
C GLU A 6 -36.57 -26.56 -2.30
N GLY A 7 -35.97 -26.66 -3.49
CA GLY A 7 -35.32 -25.56 -4.20
C GLY A 7 -36.33 -24.50 -4.67
N GLY A 8 -36.12 -23.27 -4.19
CA GLY A 8 -36.72 -22.06 -4.72
C GLY A 8 -35.83 -21.43 -5.80
N ASN A 9 -36.36 -21.34 -7.01
CA ASN A 9 -35.75 -20.76 -8.19
C ASN A 9 -35.66 -19.22 -8.06
N PHE A 10 -34.52 -18.66 -7.66
CA PHE A 10 -34.28 -17.21 -7.59
C PHE A 10 -33.84 -16.64 -8.95
N GLN A 11 -34.70 -16.72 -9.96
CA GLN A 11 -34.61 -15.86 -11.16
C GLN A 11 -35.61 -14.71 -11.06
N GLY A 12 -35.31 -13.77 -10.15
CA GLY A 12 -35.86 -12.42 -10.26
C GLY A 12 -35.12 -11.63 -11.35
N PRO A 13 -35.76 -10.61 -11.97
CA PRO A 13 -35.08 -9.76 -12.94
C PRO A 13 -33.85 -9.12 -12.28
N ARG A 14 -32.65 -9.37 -12.86
CA ARG A 14 -31.42 -8.70 -12.42
C ARG A 14 -31.61 -7.21 -12.63
N ARG A 15 -31.75 -6.47 -11.54
CA ARG A 15 -31.67 -5.00 -11.56
C ARG A 15 -30.34 -4.64 -12.24
N PRO A 16 -30.33 -3.77 -13.27
CA PRO A 16 -29.08 -3.28 -13.82
C PRO A 16 -28.22 -2.74 -12.67
N LEU A 17 -26.93 -3.08 -12.68
CA LEU A 17 -25.98 -2.44 -11.77
C LEU A 17 -26.14 -0.93 -11.97
N PRO A 18 -26.27 -0.14 -10.88
CA PRO A 18 -26.26 1.30 -11.01
C PRO A 18 -24.98 1.67 -11.76
N PRO A 19 -25.04 2.61 -12.73
CA PRO A 19 -23.84 3.08 -13.41
C PRO A 19 -22.82 3.50 -12.34
N PRO A 20 -21.51 3.28 -12.58
CA PRO A 20 -20.48 3.72 -11.64
C PRO A 20 -20.77 5.18 -11.28
N ALA A 21 -20.85 5.45 -9.97
CA ALA A 21 -21.18 6.78 -9.48
C ALA A 21 -20.18 7.76 -10.11
N GLN A 22 -20.69 8.62 -11.00
CA GLN A 22 -19.92 9.75 -11.48
C GLN A 22 -19.58 10.59 -10.24
N PRO A 23 -18.32 11.04 -10.09
CA PRO A 23 -17.98 11.92 -8.99
C PRO A 23 -18.94 13.12 -9.00
N PRO A 24 -19.46 13.54 -7.84
CA PRO A 24 -20.39 14.66 -7.80
C PRO A 24 -19.75 15.87 -8.48
N ALA A 25 -20.44 16.42 -9.47
CA ALA A 25 -20.05 17.68 -10.09
C ALA A 25 -19.99 18.75 -8.98
N GLY A 26 -18.80 19.25 -8.70
CA GLY A 26 -18.56 20.19 -7.59
C GLY A 26 -17.65 19.67 -6.46
N SER A 27 -16.97 18.53 -6.60
CA SER A 27 -15.89 18.18 -5.67
C SER A 27 -14.78 19.24 -5.76
N ILE A 28 -14.71 20.13 -4.76
CA ILE A 28 -13.60 21.06 -4.61
C ILE A 28 -12.32 20.21 -4.48
N PRO A 29 -11.33 20.38 -5.36
CA PRO A 29 -10.03 19.75 -5.23
C PRO A 29 -9.51 19.92 -3.81
N ALA A 30 -9.06 18.83 -3.16
CA ALA A 30 -8.45 18.98 -1.86
C ALA A 30 -7.23 19.91 -2.02
N PRO A 31 -7.13 21.00 -1.24
CA PRO A 31 -5.99 21.90 -1.35
C PRO A 31 -4.71 21.12 -1.08
N ALA A 32 -3.62 21.53 -1.73
CA ALA A 32 -2.32 20.99 -1.40
C ALA A 32 -2.05 21.16 0.10
N PRO A 33 -1.35 20.22 0.73
CA PRO A 33 -0.99 20.35 2.14
C PRO A 33 -0.23 21.68 2.35
N SER A 34 -0.67 22.45 3.34
CA SER A 34 -0.07 23.74 3.70
C SER A 34 0.81 23.55 4.93
N GLY A 35 2.05 24.02 4.89
CA GLY A 35 3.01 23.87 5.98
C GLY A 35 4.44 23.73 5.47
N GLU A 36 5.38 23.48 6.39
CA GLU A 36 6.79 23.30 6.07
C GLU A 36 7.16 21.81 6.06
N THR A 37 7.85 21.37 5.01
CA THR A 37 8.56 20.11 5.01
C THR A 37 9.90 20.31 5.72
N PRO A 38 10.24 19.52 6.75
CA PRO A 38 11.54 19.62 7.41
C PRO A 38 12.70 19.48 6.41
N ALA A 39 13.64 20.44 6.45
CA ALA A 39 14.77 20.45 5.51
C ALA A 39 15.72 19.26 5.71
N LEU A 40 15.91 18.84 6.97
CA LEU A 40 16.81 17.75 7.35
C LEU A 40 16.07 16.66 8.13
N PRO A 41 16.52 15.40 8.05
CA PRO A 41 16.02 14.34 8.91
C PRO A 41 16.44 14.58 10.36
N SER A 42 15.47 14.48 11.26
CA SER A 42 15.63 14.64 12.71
C SER A 42 15.46 13.32 13.48
N ILE A 43 15.05 12.25 12.78
CA ILE A 43 14.82 10.93 13.35
C ILE A 43 15.87 9.96 12.80
N ASP A 44 16.53 9.20 13.66
CA ASP A 44 17.42 8.12 13.27
C ASP A 44 16.76 6.78 13.61
N LEU A 45 16.63 5.93 12.60
CA LEU A 45 16.10 4.57 12.72
C LEU A 45 17.21 3.58 12.37
N VAL A 46 17.37 2.56 13.21
CA VAL A 46 18.27 1.44 12.95
C VAL A 46 17.40 0.20 12.76
N VAL A 47 17.57 -0.44 11.61
CA VAL A 47 16.84 -1.65 11.24
C VAL A 47 17.80 -2.83 11.35
N GLU A 48 17.42 -3.81 12.16
CA GLU A 48 18.13 -5.08 12.20
C GLU A 48 17.70 -5.96 11.04
N GLU A 49 18.65 -6.73 10.50
CA GLU A 49 18.34 -7.66 9.43
C GLU A 49 17.42 -8.78 9.95
N SER A 50 16.24 -8.89 9.36
CA SER A 50 15.32 -9.96 9.66
C SER A 50 15.90 -11.30 9.21
N ARG A 51 16.18 -12.19 10.18
CA ARG A 51 16.66 -13.55 9.95
C ARG A 51 15.54 -14.53 9.57
N THR A 52 14.31 -14.04 9.39
CA THR A 52 13.16 -14.90 9.16
C THR A 52 13.34 -15.67 7.86
N GLN A 53 13.50 -16.99 8.00
CA GLN A 53 13.49 -17.94 6.90
C GLN A 53 12.10 -18.54 6.86
N GLY A 54 11.31 -18.20 5.84
CA GLY A 54 9.95 -18.68 5.72
C GLY A 54 9.10 -17.83 4.81
N ASP A 55 7.94 -18.36 4.47
CA ASP A 55 6.95 -17.65 3.66
C ASP A 55 6.47 -16.40 4.41
N SER A 56 6.21 -15.34 3.66
CA SER A 56 5.82 -14.06 4.24
C SER A 56 4.72 -13.39 3.41
N ILE A 57 4.12 -12.36 4.01
CA ILE A 57 3.11 -11.54 3.36
C ILE A 57 3.52 -10.08 3.39
N GLY A 58 3.03 -9.34 2.40
CA GLY A 58 3.15 -7.90 2.32
C GLY A 58 1.99 -7.30 1.55
N THR A 59 2.15 -6.06 1.14
CA THR A 59 1.19 -5.33 0.34
C THR A 59 1.87 -4.77 -0.92
N ALA A 60 1.13 -4.69 -2.01
CA ALA A 60 1.53 -3.96 -3.21
C ALA A 60 0.38 -3.09 -3.71
N PHE A 61 0.69 -2.12 -4.58
CA PHE A 61 -0.33 -1.32 -5.23
C PHE A 61 0.00 -1.08 -6.70
N LEU A 62 -1.03 -1.06 -7.54
CA LEU A 62 -0.90 -0.95 -8.99
C LEU A 62 -0.75 0.52 -9.39
N VAL A 63 0.30 0.85 -10.15
CA VAL A 63 0.59 2.23 -10.61
C VAL A 63 0.52 2.37 -12.13
N ALA A 64 0.81 1.31 -12.87
CA ALA A 64 0.68 1.23 -14.32
C ALA A 64 0.11 -0.15 -14.70
N PRO A 65 -0.34 -0.38 -15.95
CA PRO A 65 -0.78 -1.71 -16.37
C PRO A 65 0.23 -2.79 -15.97
N LEU A 66 -0.26 -3.82 -15.27
CA LEU A 66 0.53 -4.97 -14.80
C LEU A 66 1.68 -4.63 -13.83
N THR A 67 1.84 -3.36 -13.45
CA THR A 67 3.04 -2.85 -12.81
C THR A 67 2.69 -2.36 -11.42
N TRP A 68 3.24 -3.06 -10.43
CA TRP A 68 2.96 -2.85 -9.03
C TRP A 68 4.20 -2.31 -8.31
N VAL A 69 3.98 -1.51 -7.28
CA VAL A 69 5.00 -1.07 -6.34
C VAL A 69 4.79 -1.77 -5.01
N THR A 70 5.88 -2.16 -4.37
CA THR A 70 5.92 -2.76 -3.03
C THR A 70 7.24 -2.38 -2.33
N ALA A 71 7.45 -2.86 -1.10
CA ALA A 71 8.73 -2.71 -0.41
C ALA A 71 9.70 -3.79 -0.88
N ALA A 72 10.99 -3.48 -0.96
CA ALA A 72 11.98 -4.43 -1.48
C ALA A 72 12.11 -5.66 -0.57
N HIS A 73 12.05 -5.49 0.75
CA HIS A 73 12.12 -6.59 1.70
C HIS A 73 10.93 -7.55 1.64
N VAL A 74 9.77 -7.13 1.12
CA VAL A 74 8.59 -8.01 0.96
C VAL A 74 8.87 -9.11 -0.06
N ILE A 75 9.70 -8.82 -1.06
CA ILE A 75 10.05 -9.76 -2.12
C ILE A 75 11.50 -10.28 -2.01
N ASP A 76 12.18 -9.97 -0.91
CA ASP A 76 13.55 -10.40 -0.70
C ASP A 76 13.59 -11.92 -0.44
N ARG A 77 14.55 -12.59 -1.08
CA ARG A 77 14.79 -14.04 -0.96
C ARG A 77 13.57 -14.94 -1.26
N CYS A 78 12.57 -14.46 -2.00
CA CYS A 78 11.45 -15.28 -2.45
C CYS A 78 11.85 -16.17 -3.63
N GLY A 79 11.64 -17.49 -3.54
CA GLY A 79 11.68 -18.39 -4.70
C GLY A 79 10.51 -18.18 -5.67
N ALA A 80 9.39 -17.66 -5.17
CA ALA A 80 8.29 -17.16 -6.00
C ALA A 80 7.48 -16.08 -5.26
N THR A 81 6.98 -15.10 -6.00
CA THR A 81 6.14 -14.02 -5.46
C THR A 81 4.77 -14.06 -6.14
N TYR A 82 3.73 -13.80 -5.36
CA TYR A 82 2.34 -13.77 -5.83
C TYR A 82 1.65 -12.48 -5.38
N VAL A 83 0.74 -11.96 -6.20
CA VAL A 83 -0.10 -10.81 -5.87
C VAL A 83 -1.57 -11.24 -5.95
N ARG A 84 -2.39 -10.88 -4.97
CA ARG A 84 -3.81 -11.22 -4.94
C ARG A 84 -4.65 -10.12 -5.57
N VAL A 85 -5.03 -10.31 -6.83
CA VAL A 85 -5.87 -9.39 -7.62
C VAL A 85 -7.28 -9.94 -7.71
N GLN A 86 -8.29 -9.23 -7.21
CA GLN A 86 -9.71 -9.62 -7.28
C GLN A 86 -9.96 -11.10 -6.88
N ASN A 87 -9.41 -11.51 -5.73
CA ASN A 87 -9.47 -12.88 -5.18
C ASN A 87 -8.76 -13.97 -6.01
N ARG A 88 -7.87 -13.60 -6.94
CA ARG A 88 -7.00 -14.54 -7.65
C ARG A 88 -5.55 -14.23 -7.37
N TRP A 89 -4.75 -15.27 -7.18
CA TRP A 89 -3.30 -15.14 -7.03
C TRP A 89 -2.63 -15.18 -8.39
N GLU A 90 -1.99 -14.08 -8.76
CA GLU A 90 -1.16 -13.96 -9.96
C GLU A 90 0.30 -14.14 -9.56
N ARG A 91 1.02 -15.00 -10.28
CA ARG A 91 2.47 -15.14 -10.08
C ARG A 91 3.18 -13.95 -10.72
N VAL A 92 4.08 -13.34 -9.97
CA VAL A 92 4.97 -12.28 -10.46
C VAL A 92 6.00 -12.89 -11.42
N GLU A 93 6.23 -12.24 -12.55
CA GLU A 93 7.19 -12.68 -13.56
C GLU A 93 8.47 -11.86 -13.60
N ARG A 94 8.39 -10.58 -13.22
CA ARG A 94 9.55 -9.69 -13.17
C ARG A 94 9.56 -8.92 -11.87
N THR A 95 10.74 -8.77 -11.31
CA THR A 95 11.01 -8.02 -10.09
C THR A 95 12.19 -7.11 -10.33
N GLU A 96 12.09 -5.87 -9.88
CA GLU A 96 13.16 -4.88 -9.95
C GLU A 96 13.23 -4.18 -8.60
N ARG A 97 14.41 -4.17 -7.97
CA ARG A 97 14.62 -3.58 -6.65
C ARG A 97 15.45 -2.31 -6.80
N HIS A 98 15.09 -1.28 -6.05
CA HIS A 98 15.88 -0.08 -5.98
C HIS A 98 17.22 -0.39 -5.28
N PRO A 99 18.37 0.13 -5.76
CA PRO A 99 19.68 -0.25 -5.23
C PRO A 99 19.96 0.25 -3.81
N THR A 100 19.28 1.31 -3.37
CA THR A 100 19.57 1.99 -2.09
C THR A 100 18.33 2.37 -1.28
N ALA A 101 17.14 1.96 -1.71
CA ALA A 101 15.89 2.26 -1.04
C ALA A 101 15.08 0.97 -0.97
N ASP A 102 14.33 0.79 0.11
CA ASP A 102 13.54 -0.41 0.36
C ASP A 102 12.23 -0.41 -0.46
N VAL A 103 12.37 -0.28 -1.78
CA VAL A 103 11.26 -0.18 -2.72
C VAL A 103 11.54 -1.07 -3.92
N ALA A 104 10.50 -1.73 -4.42
CA ALA A 104 10.58 -2.59 -5.58
C ALA A 104 9.38 -2.41 -6.51
N VAL A 105 9.62 -2.68 -7.79
CA VAL A 105 8.60 -2.81 -8.82
C VAL A 105 8.47 -4.28 -9.20
N ILE A 106 7.24 -4.77 -9.25
CA ILE A 106 6.93 -6.14 -9.68
C ILE A 106 5.93 -6.11 -10.83
N ARG A 107 6.04 -7.07 -11.76
CA ARG A 107 5.15 -7.18 -12.91
C ARG A 107 4.45 -8.54 -12.96
N THR A 108 3.14 -8.52 -13.18
CA THR A 108 2.31 -9.72 -13.40
C THR A 108 2.01 -9.91 -14.90
N PRO A 109 1.73 -11.13 -15.38
CA PRO A 109 1.55 -11.38 -16.82
C PRO A 109 0.25 -10.82 -17.38
N VAL A 110 -0.83 -10.98 -16.61
CA VAL A 110 -2.18 -10.58 -16.98
C VAL A 110 -2.87 -10.17 -15.70
N SER A 111 -3.33 -8.93 -15.63
CA SER A 111 -4.17 -8.44 -14.54
C SER A 111 -5.58 -8.28 -15.08
N ALA A 112 -6.58 -8.62 -14.27
CA ALA A 112 -7.87 -7.93 -14.40
C ALA A 112 -7.58 -6.43 -14.34
N SER A 113 -8.03 -5.58 -15.28
CA SER A 113 -7.63 -4.16 -15.37
C SER A 113 -8.18 -3.33 -14.21
N PRO A 114 -7.49 -3.20 -13.06
CA PRO A 114 -8.00 -2.49 -11.91
C PRO A 114 -7.73 -1.00 -12.09
N PRO A 115 -8.39 -0.13 -11.32
CA PRO A 115 -7.97 1.26 -11.21
C PRO A 115 -6.51 1.32 -10.73
N ARG A 116 -5.75 2.27 -11.28
CA ARG A 116 -4.36 2.51 -10.89
C ARG A 116 -4.32 3.60 -9.82
N ALA A 117 -3.45 3.44 -8.84
CA ALA A 117 -3.11 4.50 -7.92
C ALA A 117 -2.28 5.54 -8.68
N GLY A 118 -2.71 6.80 -8.63
CA GLY A 118 -1.86 7.88 -9.13
C GLY A 118 -0.89 8.34 -8.04
N ILE A 119 0.24 8.86 -8.49
CA ILE A 119 1.36 9.27 -7.63
C ILE A 119 1.46 10.80 -7.57
N THR A 120 2.24 11.32 -6.64
CA THR A 120 2.57 12.75 -6.57
C THR A 120 4.05 12.95 -6.22
N ASP A 121 4.61 14.08 -6.64
CA ASP A 121 5.94 14.56 -6.28
C ASP A 121 5.95 15.44 -5.02
N ARG A 122 4.76 15.75 -4.47
CA ARG A 122 4.62 16.56 -3.26
C ARG A 122 5.28 15.88 -2.07
N LEU A 123 6.09 16.65 -1.35
CA LEU A 123 6.66 16.24 -0.07
C LEU A 123 5.62 16.44 1.04
N PRO A 124 5.60 15.57 2.07
CA PRO A 124 4.73 15.79 3.21
C PRO A 124 5.21 16.99 4.04
N VAL A 125 4.26 17.73 4.60
CA VAL A 125 4.52 18.83 5.55
C VAL A 125 4.16 18.40 6.96
N LEU A 126 4.76 19.02 7.98
CA LEU A 126 4.48 18.68 9.39
C LEU A 126 2.97 18.68 9.69
N ASP A 127 2.55 17.70 10.50
CA ASP A 127 1.14 17.48 10.89
C ASP A 127 0.18 17.18 9.74
N GLN A 128 0.69 17.01 8.51
CA GLN A 128 -0.12 16.54 7.39
C GLN A 128 -0.73 15.18 7.72
N GLU A 129 -2.00 15.02 7.38
CA GLU A 129 -2.67 13.73 7.45
C GLU A 129 -2.18 12.76 6.38
N GLY A 130 -1.98 11.51 6.79
CA GLY A 130 -1.62 10.40 5.92
C GLY A 130 -2.61 9.25 6.06
N PHE A 131 -2.83 8.54 4.96
CA PHE A 131 -3.73 7.38 4.92
C PHE A 131 -2.98 6.19 4.33
N HIS A 132 -2.86 5.11 5.10
CA HIS A 132 -2.11 3.92 4.68
C HIS A 132 -3.06 2.75 4.48
N TYR A 133 -2.82 1.97 3.43
CA TYR A 133 -3.67 0.84 3.07
C TYR A 133 -2.84 -0.41 2.86
N GLY A 134 -3.26 -1.51 3.46
CA GLY A 134 -2.59 -2.80 3.26
C GLY A 134 -3.25 -3.94 4.00
N TYR A 135 -2.44 -4.98 4.26
CA TYR A 135 -2.89 -6.23 4.85
C TYR A 135 -2.06 -6.65 6.08
N PRO A 136 -2.02 -5.85 7.17
CA PRO A 136 -1.51 -6.31 8.46
C PRO A 136 -2.03 -7.69 8.82
N GLN A 137 -1.14 -8.65 9.06
CA GLN A 137 -1.44 -10.03 9.42
C GLN A 137 -2.39 -10.72 8.41
N GLY A 138 -2.40 -10.26 7.16
CA GLY A 138 -3.30 -10.74 6.09
C GLY A 138 -4.70 -10.13 6.14
N VAL A 139 -4.99 -9.25 7.09
CA VAL A 139 -6.29 -8.62 7.31
C VAL A 139 -6.35 -7.26 6.59
N PRO A 140 -7.33 -7.04 5.70
CA PRO A 140 -7.52 -5.73 5.05
C PRO A 140 -7.65 -4.61 6.07
N SER A 141 -6.69 -3.68 6.10
CA SER A 141 -6.65 -2.62 7.11
C SER A 141 -6.33 -1.25 6.52
N SER A 142 -6.82 -0.22 7.18
CA SER A 142 -6.59 1.19 6.87
C SER A 142 -6.07 1.91 8.10
N LEU A 143 -5.05 2.76 7.93
CA LEU A 143 -4.51 3.59 9.01
C LEU A 143 -4.70 5.06 8.65
N TYR A 144 -5.07 5.85 9.64
CA TYR A 144 -5.07 7.31 9.62
C TYR A 144 -3.93 7.79 10.52
N THR A 145 -3.05 8.60 9.95
CA THR A 145 -1.78 9.01 10.55
C THR A 145 -1.53 10.50 10.39
N ARG A 146 -0.54 11.03 11.10
CA ARG A 146 0.03 12.38 10.90
C ARG A 146 1.53 12.31 10.65
N PHE A 147 2.02 13.14 9.74
CA PHE A 147 3.43 13.25 9.45
C PHE A 147 4.18 13.90 10.61
N VAL A 148 5.19 13.20 11.11
CA VAL A 148 6.01 13.62 12.26
C VAL A 148 7.31 14.25 11.79
N GLY A 149 7.88 13.76 10.68
CA GLY A 149 9.14 14.27 10.17
C GLY A 149 9.93 13.26 9.37
N ARG A 150 11.13 13.67 8.98
CA ARG A 150 12.02 12.89 8.12
C ARG A 150 12.96 12.03 8.96
N ALA A 151 13.22 10.82 8.47
CA ALA A 151 14.13 9.86 9.09
C ALA A 151 15.33 9.54 8.21
N ARG A 152 16.48 9.31 8.85
CA ARG A 152 17.58 8.51 8.32
C ARG A 152 17.37 7.07 8.78
N ILE A 153 17.39 6.15 7.83
CA ILE A 153 17.24 4.72 8.08
C ILE A 153 18.57 4.06 7.80
N ARG A 154 19.10 3.37 8.79
CA ARG A 154 20.37 2.65 8.71
C ARG A 154 20.09 1.18 8.91
N GLU A 155 20.65 0.34 8.05
CA GLU A 155 20.75 -1.08 8.38
C GLU A 155 21.81 -1.26 9.48
N GLY A 156 21.64 -2.26 10.33
CA GLY A 156 22.60 -2.62 11.38
C GLY A 156 23.95 -3.13 10.86
N LYS A 157 24.18 -3.12 9.54
CA LYS A 157 25.42 -3.57 8.90
C LYS A 157 26.32 -2.38 8.55
N PRO A 158 27.61 -2.40 8.90
CA PRO A 158 28.55 -1.37 8.47
C PRO A 158 28.62 -1.26 6.93
N GLY A 159 28.67 -0.03 6.42
CA GLY A 159 28.88 0.25 4.99
C GLY A 159 27.62 0.23 4.12
N THR A 160 26.44 -0.06 4.67
CA THR A 160 25.18 0.04 3.93
C THR A 160 24.77 1.50 3.70
N PRO A 161 24.23 1.86 2.53
CA PRO A 161 23.69 3.19 2.28
C PRO A 161 22.63 3.60 3.30
N VAL A 162 22.60 4.89 3.65
CA VAL A 162 21.54 5.45 4.51
C VAL A 162 20.33 5.77 3.65
N GLU A 163 19.21 5.11 3.91
CA GLU A 163 17.94 5.42 3.27
C GLU A 163 17.26 6.63 3.95
N GLN A 164 16.50 7.40 3.18
CA GLN A 164 15.68 8.50 3.67
C GLN A 164 14.22 8.03 3.74
N GLY A 165 13.55 8.31 4.85
CA GLY A 165 12.15 7.98 5.05
C GLY A 165 11.33 9.11 5.68
N TRP A 166 10.03 8.88 5.74
CA TRP A 166 9.04 9.76 6.35
C TRP A 166 8.31 9.02 7.45
N VAL A 167 8.33 9.57 8.66
CA VAL A 167 7.73 8.95 9.84
C VAL A 167 6.35 9.53 10.05
N TRP A 168 5.38 8.63 10.21
CA TRP A 168 3.99 8.95 10.46
C TRP A 168 3.57 8.36 11.80
N ALA A 169 2.91 9.15 12.63
CA ALA A 169 2.30 8.70 13.88
C ALA A 169 0.86 8.27 13.61
N GLU A 170 0.51 7.07 14.06
CA GLU A 170 -0.85 6.55 13.96
C GLU A 170 -1.78 7.30 14.91
N ILE A 171 -2.93 7.70 14.36
CA ILE A 171 -4.04 8.30 15.12
C ILE A 171 -5.14 7.26 15.31
N LYS A 172 -5.48 6.55 14.23
CA LYS A 172 -6.57 5.55 14.24
C LYS A 172 -6.30 4.47 13.19
N ARG A 173 -6.74 3.25 13.48
CA ARG A 173 -6.75 2.14 12.52
C ARG A 173 -8.13 1.49 12.41
N SER A 174 -8.40 0.92 11.23
CA SER A 174 -9.61 0.16 10.91
C SER A 174 -9.21 -1.16 10.24
N PRO A 175 -9.60 -2.33 10.76
CA PRO A 175 -10.34 -2.52 12.01
C PRO A 175 -9.57 -2.00 13.23
N ALA A 176 -10.30 -1.62 14.28
CA ALA A 176 -9.67 -1.20 15.52
C ALA A 176 -8.94 -2.39 16.17
N GLY A 177 -7.75 -2.16 16.71
CA GLY A 177 -6.96 -3.21 17.33
C GLY A 177 -5.61 -2.70 17.82
N ARG A 178 -4.92 -3.57 18.54
CA ARG A 178 -3.51 -3.40 18.93
C ARG A 178 -2.74 -4.61 18.40
N GLY A 179 -1.46 -4.44 18.10
CA GLY A 179 -0.66 -5.49 17.50
C GLY A 179 0.17 -5.01 16.32
N SER A 180 1.06 -5.91 15.88
CA SER A 180 1.94 -5.72 14.74
C SER A 180 1.14 -5.36 13.49
N LEU A 181 1.71 -4.44 12.71
CA LEU A 181 1.21 -4.06 11.40
C LEU A 181 1.79 -4.96 10.29
N GLY A 182 2.58 -5.98 10.65
CA GLY A 182 3.38 -6.79 9.75
C GLY A 182 2.53 -7.33 8.61
N GLY A 183 2.97 -7.12 7.37
CA GLY A 183 2.15 -7.31 6.17
C GLY A 183 1.63 -6.02 5.56
N ILE A 184 1.67 -4.88 6.27
CA ILE A 184 1.40 -3.55 5.70
C ILE A 184 2.53 -3.08 4.77
N SER A 185 3.75 -3.59 4.98
CA SER A 185 4.91 -3.25 4.17
C SER A 185 4.63 -3.36 2.67
N GLY A 186 5.09 -2.36 1.92
CA GLY A 186 4.81 -2.14 0.51
C GLY A 186 3.47 -1.48 0.20
N GLY A 187 2.60 -1.30 1.19
CA GLY A 187 1.33 -0.61 1.04
C GLY A 187 1.50 0.90 0.83
N PRO A 188 0.62 1.53 0.03
CA PRO A 188 0.76 2.95 -0.29
C PRO A 188 0.32 3.83 0.89
N GLN A 189 1.02 4.95 1.05
CA GLN A 189 0.61 6.08 1.87
C GLN A 189 0.11 7.20 0.96
N LEU A 190 -1.14 7.60 1.19
CA LEU A 190 -1.85 8.60 0.41
C LEU A 190 -2.04 9.88 1.22
N ASP A 191 -2.11 11.00 0.52
CA ASP A 191 -2.61 12.25 1.08
C ASP A 191 -4.13 12.41 0.91
N ARG A 192 -4.67 13.55 1.36
CA ARG A 192 -6.09 13.87 1.26
C ARG A 192 -6.64 13.86 -0.17
N THR A 193 -5.83 13.99 -1.21
CA THR A 193 -6.30 13.91 -2.62
C THR A 193 -6.38 12.47 -3.13
N GLY A 194 -5.93 11.50 -2.33
CA GLY A 194 -5.79 10.10 -2.74
C GLY A 194 -4.56 9.83 -3.59
N ALA A 195 -3.62 10.77 -3.68
CA ALA A 195 -2.37 10.59 -4.39
C ALA A 195 -1.34 9.89 -3.48
N VAL A 196 -0.62 8.90 -4.03
CA VAL A 196 0.43 8.20 -3.30
C VAL A 196 1.65 9.12 -3.17
N GLN A 197 2.03 9.41 -1.92
CA GLN A 197 3.26 10.14 -1.59
C GLN A 197 4.38 9.17 -1.19
N GLY A 198 4.06 8.06 -0.51
CA GLY A 198 5.06 7.13 0.00
C GLY A 198 4.68 5.65 -0.07
N VAL A 199 5.68 4.80 0.13
CA VAL A 199 5.57 3.33 0.23
C VAL A 199 5.91 2.93 1.66
N THR A 200 5.02 2.23 2.37
CA THR A 200 5.28 1.82 3.76
C THR A 200 6.40 0.78 3.80
N ILE A 201 7.46 1.02 4.57
CA ILE A 201 8.65 0.14 4.63
C ILE A 201 8.96 -0.36 6.03
N LEU A 202 8.57 0.38 7.07
CA LEU A 202 8.80 -0.01 8.46
C LEU A 202 7.58 0.31 9.31
N GLU A 203 7.45 -0.44 10.39
CA GLU A 203 6.49 -0.19 11.46
C GLU A 203 7.20 -0.24 12.81
N SER A 204 6.69 0.55 13.76
CA SER A 204 7.05 0.46 15.16
C SER A 204 5.77 0.36 15.97
N GLU A 205 5.38 -0.86 16.31
CA GLU A 205 4.18 -1.11 17.12
C GLU A 205 4.24 -0.36 18.45
N ARG A 206 5.39 -0.43 19.15
CA ARG A 206 5.61 0.22 20.44
C ARG A 206 5.37 1.72 20.41
N LEU A 207 5.72 2.38 19.30
CA LEU A 207 5.60 3.83 19.15
C LEU A 207 4.34 4.26 18.39
N GLY A 208 3.53 3.31 17.89
CA GLY A 208 2.41 3.60 17.01
C GLY A 208 2.86 4.39 15.77
N ARG A 209 3.96 3.97 15.12
CA ARG A 209 4.52 4.68 13.96
C ARG A 209 4.65 3.75 12.76
N VAL A 210 4.49 4.34 11.58
CA VAL A 210 4.87 3.72 10.30
C VAL A 210 5.83 4.65 9.58
N THR A 211 6.80 4.07 8.89
CA THR A 211 7.77 4.82 8.10
C THR A 211 7.61 4.47 6.63
N THR A 212 7.64 5.48 5.78
CA THR A 212 7.51 5.31 4.33
C THR A 212 8.75 5.77 3.59
N ALA A 213 9.14 5.05 2.55
CA ALA A 213 10.05 5.55 1.53
C ALA A 213 9.31 6.52 0.59
N PRO A 214 9.96 7.58 0.07
CA PRO A 214 9.36 8.47 -0.91
C PRO A 214 8.99 7.71 -2.20
N ILE A 215 7.79 7.95 -2.76
CA ILE A 215 7.33 7.26 -3.98
C ILE A 215 8.26 7.50 -5.19
N GLN A 216 9.02 8.59 -5.18
CA GLN A 216 9.98 8.94 -6.23
C GLN A 216 11.13 7.91 -6.33
N ARG A 217 11.35 7.09 -5.29
CA ARG A 217 12.27 5.94 -5.38
C ARG A 217 11.74 4.85 -6.30
N ALA A 218 10.43 4.61 -6.27
CA ALA A 218 9.79 3.67 -7.20
C ALA A 218 9.79 4.20 -8.64
N THR A 219 9.57 5.51 -8.84
CA THR A 219 9.51 6.09 -10.20
C THR A 219 10.82 5.95 -10.97
N GLN A 220 11.96 5.88 -10.27
CA GLN A 220 13.27 5.61 -10.87
C GLN A 220 13.36 4.22 -11.51
N LEU A 221 12.49 3.27 -11.13
CA LEU A 221 12.40 1.92 -11.69
C LEU A 221 11.32 1.77 -12.76
N LEU A 222 10.32 2.66 -12.80
CA LEU A 222 9.10 2.45 -13.59
C LEU A 222 9.30 2.64 -15.10
N GLY A 223 10.40 3.28 -15.53
CA GLY A 223 10.80 3.46 -16.94
C GLY A 223 9.80 4.22 -17.84
N THR A 224 8.60 4.50 -17.34
CA THR A 224 7.46 5.12 -17.99
C THR A 224 6.82 6.14 -17.05
N SER A 225 6.23 7.19 -17.61
CA SER A 225 5.53 8.20 -16.81
C SER A 225 4.22 7.62 -16.26
N VAL A 226 4.18 7.45 -14.94
CA VAL A 226 2.91 7.18 -14.24
C VAL A 226 2.13 8.50 -14.12
N PRO A 227 0.84 8.53 -14.48
CA PRO A 227 0.03 9.73 -14.33
C PRO A 227 0.07 10.23 -12.89
N ALA A 228 0.48 11.48 -12.72
CA ALA A 228 0.27 12.17 -11.46
C ALA A 228 -1.24 12.41 -11.28
N VAL A 229 -1.75 12.23 -10.06
CA VAL A 229 -3.14 12.64 -9.76
C VAL A 229 -3.16 14.17 -9.79
N ALA A 230 -3.90 14.77 -10.72
CA ALA A 230 -4.26 16.18 -10.61
C ALA A 230 -5.05 16.36 -9.32
N SER A 231 -4.79 17.42 -8.54
CA SER A 231 -5.29 17.66 -7.17
C SER A 231 -6.82 17.58 -6.94
N GLY A 232 -7.61 17.25 -7.96
CA GLY A 232 -9.08 17.16 -7.98
C GLY A 232 -9.72 15.81 -7.62
N GLY A 233 -8.99 14.88 -6.99
CA GLY A 233 -9.57 13.61 -6.49
C GLY A 233 -10.52 13.80 -5.31
N SER A 234 -11.39 12.81 -5.05
CA SER A 234 -12.25 12.78 -3.85
C SER A 234 -11.40 12.89 -2.58
N ARG A 235 -11.78 13.81 -1.70
CA ARG A 235 -11.04 14.10 -0.47
C ARG A 235 -11.14 12.92 0.50
N ILE A 236 -9.99 12.45 0.99
CA ILE A 236 -9.90 11.49 2.10
C ILE A 236 -9.79 12.27 3.42
N ASP A 237 -10.49 11.81 4.45
CA ASP A 237 -10.45 12.36 5.80
C ASP A 237 -10.52 11.26 6.90
N ALA A 238 -10.57 11.70 8.15
CA ALA A 238 -10.54 10.82 9.32
C ALA A 238 -11.83 9.98 9.44
N GLU A 239 -12.92 10.43 8.83
CA GLU A 239 -14.22 9.77 8.85
C GLU A 239 -14.31 8.70 7.75
N ASP A 240 -13.72 8.95 6.58
CA ASP A 240 -13.91 8.10 5.41
C ASP A 240 -12.72 7.26 4.94
N TYR A 241 -11.52 7.45 5.50
CA TYR A 241 -10.32 6.69 5.14
C TYR A 241 -10.54 5.16 5.14
N ALA A 242 -11.31 4.64 6.10
CA ALA A 242 -11.59 3.21 6.20
C ALA A 242 -12.38 2.70 4.98
N ARG A 243 -13.40 3.46 4.57
CA ARG A 243 -14.24 3.17 3.39
C ARG A 243 -13.43 3.31 2.11
N TYR A 244 -12.61 4.35 1.97
CA TYR A 244 -11.71 4.50 0.82
C TYR A 244 -10.76 3.29 0.69
N GLY A 245 -10.16 2.87 1.81
CA GLY A 245 -9.30 1.69 1.86
C GLY A 245 -10.01 0.40 1.40
N GLN A 246 -11.27 0.21 1.80
CA GLN A 246 -12.07 -0.92 1.33
C GLN A 246 -12.30 -0.85 -0.19
N GLN A 247 -12.57 0.34 -0.74
CA GLN A 247 -12.78 0.53 -2.18
C GLN A 247 -11.52 0.19 -2.98
N VAL A 248 -10.35 0.73 -2.62
CA VAL A 248 -9.11 0.48 -3.38
C VAL A 248 -8.62 -0.96 -3.29
N ARG A 249 -8.88 -1.65 -2.16
CA ARG A 249 -8.60 -3.09 -2.03
C ARG A 249 -9.60 -3.93 -2.82
N GLY A 250 -10.90 -3.63 -2.71
CA GLY A 250 -11.97 -4.33 -3.44
C GLY A 250 -11.85 -4.18 -4.96
N ALA A 251 -11.41 -3.01 -5.43
CA ALA A 251 -11.15 -2.76 -6.84
C ALA A 251 -9.91 -3.49 -7.37
N GLY A 252 -8.99 -3.92 -6.48
CA GLY A 252 -7.72 -4.55 -6.83
C GLY A 252 -6.56 -3.57 -7.02
N THR A 253 -6.73 -2.28 -6.70
CA THR A 253 -5.65 -1.29 -6.75
C THR A 253 -4.60 -1.54 -5.68
N VAL A 254 -5.02 -1.99 -4.49
CA VAL A 254 -4.14 -2.37 -3.36
C VAL A 254 -4.32 -3.86 -3.07
N ALA A 255 -3.25 -4.62 -3.22
CA ALA A 255 -3.28 -6.09 -3.23
C ALA A 255 -2.36 -6.69 -2.17
N LEU A 256 -2.75 -7.88 -1.68
CA LEU A 256 -1.93 -8.68 -0.79
C LEU A 256 -0.81 -9.34 -1.62
N VAL A 257 0.41 -9.31 -1.10
CA VAL A 257 1.56 -10.00 -1.67
C VAL A 257 1.88 -11.21 -0.81
N PHE A 258 2.23 -12.31 -1.45
CA PHE A 258 2.73 -13.51 -0.79
C PHE A 258 4.11 -13.86 -1.35
N CYS A 259 5.10 -13.93 -0.46
CA CYS A 259 6.43 -14.43 -0.72
C CYS A 259 6.50 -15.90 -0.36
N SER A 260 6.75 -16.75 -1.36
CA SER A 260 7.08 -18.15 -1.18
C SER A 260 8.59 -18.28 -1.09
N PHE A 261 9.14 -18.48 0.12
CA PHE A 261 10.58 -18.53 0.34
C PHE A 261 11.21 -19.69 -0.43
N SER A 262 10.58 -20.87 -0.37
CA SER A 262 11.03 -22.05 -1.13
C SER A 262 10.70 -21.99 -2.63
N GLY A 263 9.79 -21.10 -3.03
CA GLY A 263 9.17 -21.08 -4.36
C GLY A 263 8.19 -22.23 -4.62
N ARG A 264 8.01 -23.15 -3.67
CA ARG A 264 7.14 -24.34 -3.79
C ARG A 264 5.76 -24.12 -3.17
N THR A 265 5.65 -23.26 -2.15
CA THR A 265 4.36 -22.91 -1.56
C THR A 265 3.57 -22.04 -2.52
N ARG A 266 2.34 -22.44 -2.81
CA ARG A 266 1.35 -21.59 -3.49
C ARG A 266 0.34 -21.10 -2.47
N PRO A 267 -0.01 -19.80 -2.47
CA PRO A 267 -1.03 -19.29 -1.57
C PRO A 267 -2.39 -19.90 -1.93
N ARG A 268 -3.20 -20.20 -0.90
CA ARG A 268 -4.56 -20.72 -1.08
C ARG A 268 -5.51 -19.58 -1.49
N ALA A 269 -6.53 -19.93 -2.27
CA ALA A 269 -7.60 -19.01 -2.67
C ALA A 269 -8.43 -18.57 -1.46
#